data_AF-A0A4Q2D123-F1
#
_entry.id   AF-A0A4Q2D123-F1
#
_cell.length_a   1.000
_cell.length_b   1.000
_cell.length_c   1.000
_cell.angle_alpha   90.00
_cell.angle_beta   90.00
_cell.angle_gamma   90.00
#
_symmetry.space_group_name_H-M   'P 1'
#
loop_
_entity.id
_entity.type
_entity.pdbx_description
1 polymer ?
#
loop_
_entity_poly.entity_id
_entity_poly.type
_entity_poly.pdbx_seq_one_letter_code
_entity_poly.pdbx_strand_id
1 'polypeptide(L)'
;MCRPSDEEVTITRTLDKVIKRSDAVDKELLCILTGQRMWHIPLTLNLLANAGNMLDCACLAGIVALWHFRRPEVEVIGDDVIVHSPLERAPMPLAIHHSPFCFTFAFFADPETPPILDPSQLEQ
;
A
#
# COMPACT_ATOMS: atom_id res chain seq x y z
N MET A 1 -1.83 24.99 6.58
CA MET A 1 -2.02 23.54 6.75
C MET A 1 -3.52 23.25 6.72
N CYS A 2 -3.99 22.53 5.70
CA CYS A 2 -5.38 22.05 5.64
C CYS A 2 -5.61 21.00 6.72
N ARG A 3 -6.76 21.06 7.38
CA ARG A 3 -7.24 20.00 8.26
C ARG A 3 -7.56 18.79 7.36
N PRO A 4 -6.96 17.62 7.60
CA PRO A 4 -7.30 16.42 6.84
C PRO A 4 -8.77 16.09 7.11
N SER A 5 -9.50 15.73 6.06
CA SER A 5 -10.91 15.33 6.18
C SER A 5 -11.02 14.04 6.97
N ASP A 6 -12.12 13.82 7.69
CA ASP A 6 -12.30 12.61 8.50
C ASP A 6 -12.24 11.33 7.64
N GLU A 7 -12.66 11.41 6.38
CA GLU A 7 -12.51 10.35 5.37
C GLU A 7 -11.04 10.05 5.07
N GLU A 8 -10.21 11.07 4.85
CA GLU A 8 -8.77 10.93 4.57
C GLU A 8 -8.04 10.28 5.74
N VAL A 9 -8.37 10.70 6.97
CA VAL A 9 -7.82 10.09 8.19
C VAL A 9 -8.23 8.61 8.29
N THR A 10 -9.47 8.29 7.93
CA THR A 10 -9.99 6.92 7.96
C THR A 10 -9.29 6.04 6.92
N ILE A 11 -9.15 6.51 5.69
CA ILE A 11 -8.45 5.80 4.61
C ILE A 11 -6.99 5.55 4.99
N THR A 12 -6.29 6.58 5.45
CA THR A 12 -4.88 6.48 5.86
C THR A 12 -4.70 5.45 6.97
N ARG A 13 -5.55 5.48 8.00
CA ARG A 13 -5.51 4.52 9.11
C ARG A 13 -5.82 3.10 8.65
N THR A 14 -6.77 2.92 7.73
CA THR A 14 -7.11 1.59 7.21
C THR A 14 -5.98 1.04 6.35
N LEU A 15 -5.42 1.83 5.44
CA LEU A 15 -4.24 1.46 4.66
C LEU A 15 -3.06 1.06 5.53
N ASP A 16 -2.79 1.83 6.59
CA ASP A 16 -1.73 1.49 7.54
C ASP A 16 -1.96 0.14 8.22
N LYS A 17 -3.20 -0.18 8.60
CA LYS A 17 -3.52 -1.50 9.15
C LYS A 17 -3.33 -2.59 8.09
N VAL A 18 -3.89 -2.38 6.91
CA VAL A 18 -3.92 -3.37 5.83
C VAL A 18 -2.53 -3.66 5.27
N ILE A 19 -1.62 -2.70 5.24
CA ILE A 19 -0.26 -2.89 4.69
C ILE A 19 0.75 -3.19 5.81
N LYS A 20 0.74 -2.42 6.91
CA LYS A 20 1.79 -2.55 7.96
C LYS A 20 1.49 -3.61 9.01
N ARG A 21 0.22 -3.82 9.38
CA ARG A 21 -0.16 -4.81 10.42
C ARG A 21 -0.46 -6.19 9.87
N SER A 22 -0.74 -6.32 8.57
CA SER A 22 -0.93 -7.61 7.93
C SER A 22 0.40 -8.33 7.69
N ASP A 23 1.54 -7.62 7.73
CA ASP A 23 2.85 -8.13 7.28
C ASP A 23 2.83 -8.59 5.80
N ALA A 24 2.08 -7.86 4.97
CA ALA A 24 2.02 -8.11 3.52
C ALA A 24 3.39 -8.00 2.84
N VAL A 25 4.23 -7.06 3.29
CA VAL A 25 5.60 -6.84 2.79
C VAL A 25 6.60 -7.45 3.75
N ASP A 26 7.57 -8.19 3.21
CA ASP A 26 8.67 -8.75 3.99
C ASP A 26 9.61 -7.63 4.48
N LYS A 27 9.58 -7.37 5.79
CA LYS A 27 10.41 -6.36 6.46
C LYS A 27 11.85 -6.82 6.66
N GLU A 28 12.09 -8.12 6.73
CA GLU A 28 13.43 -8.69 6.92
C GLU A 28 14.25 -8.53 5.64
N LEU A 29 13.63 -8.80 4.49
CA LEU A 29 14.24 -8.60 3.18
C LEU A 29 14.48 -7.13 2.81
N LEU A 30 13.95 -6.18 3.58
CA LEU A 30 14.25 -4.75 3.45
C LEU A 30 15.48 -4.31 4.27
N CYS A 31 15.94 -5.14 5.22
CA CYS A 31 17.14 -4.87 5.99
C CYS A 31 18.38 -5.19 5.14
N ILE A 32 19.27 -4.21 4.97
CA ILE A 32 20.54 -4.39 4.24
C ILE A 32 21.64 -4.75 5.24
N LEU A 33 21.75 -3.92 6.29
CA LEU A 33 22.69 -4.10 7.40
C LEU A 33 21.93 -3.87 8.71
N THR A 34 21.89 -4.90 9.56
CA THR A 34 21.17 -4.86 10.83
C THR A 34 21.66 -3.70 11.69
N GLY A 35 20.73 -2.83 12.11
CA GLY A 35 21.04 -1.67 12.95
C GLY A 35 21.74 -0.50 12.24
N GLN A 36 22.06 -0.61 10.95
CA GLN A 36 22.73 0.46 10.21
C GLN A 36 21.92 0.94 9.00
N ARG A 37 21.58 0.04 8.06
CA ARG A 37 20.97 0.41 6.77
C ARG A 37 19.76 -0.46 6.45
N MET A 38 18.67 0.21 6.11
CA MET A 38 17.37 -0.37 5.79
C MET A 38 16.78 0.38 4.60
N TRP A 39 16.01 -0.33 3.78
CA TRP A 39 15.18 0.28 2.76
C TRP A 39 13.96 0.98 3.36
N HIS A 40 13.77 2.26 3.03
CA HIS A 40 12.56 3.01 3.33
C HIS A 40 11.77 3.24 2.04
N ILE A 41 10.58 2.63 1.93
CA ILE A 41 9.72 2.70 0.75
C ILE A 41 8.48 3.54 1.09
N PRO A 42 8.44 4.84 0.70
CA PRO A 42 7.24 5.65 0.86
C PRO A 42 6.20 5.28 -0.21
N LEU A 43 4.95 5.15 0.21
CA LEU A 43 3.80 4.99 -0.68
C LEU A 43 2.97 6.26 -0.62
N THR A 44 2.78 6.92 -1.77
CA THR A 44 1.94 8.11 -1.90
C THR A 44 0.80 7.81 -2.85
N LEU A 45 -0.43 8.03 -2.40
CA LEU A 45 -1.64 7.85 -3.20
C LEU A 45 -2.26 9.22 -3.46
N ASN A 46 -2.55 9.51 -4.73
CA ASN A 46 -3.22 10.74 -5.14
C ASN A 46 -4.60 10.40 -5.69
N LEU A 47 -5.63 10.98 -5.10
CA LEU A 47 -7.02 10.77 -5.48
C LEU A 47 -7.42 11.83 -6.51
N LEU A 48 -7.70 11.40 -7.74
CA LEU A 48 -8.00 12.31 -8.85
C LEU A 48 -9.50 12.57 -9.00
N ALA A 49 -10.31 11.55 -8.76
CA ALA A 49 -11.77 11.61 -8.84
C ALA A 49 -12.38 10.75 -7.73
N ASN A 50 -13.46 11.24 -7.14
CA ASN A 50 -14.24 10.50 -6.16
C ASN A 50 -15.59 10.15 -6.77
N ALA A 51 -15.87 8.86 -6.96
CA ALA A 51 -17.12 8.35 -7.51
C ALA A 51 -17.79 7.31 -6.59
N GLY A 52 -17.34 7.23 -5.32
CA GLY A 52 -17.70 6.17 -4.39
C GLY A 52 -16.51 5.26 -4.06
N ASN A 53 -16.62 4.52 -2.96
CA ASN A 53 -15.70 3.47 -2.51
C ASN A 53 -14.19 3.80 -2.63
N MET A 54 -13.80 4.97 -2.12
CA MET A 54 -12.44 5.48 -2.20
C MET A 54 -11.42 4.58 -1.45
N LEU A 55 -11.87 3.88 -0.42
CA LEU A 55 -11.04 3.03 0.42
C LEU A 55 -10.53 1.79 -0.32
N ASP A 56 -11.42 1.09 -1.03
CA ASP A 56 -11.04 -0.11 -1.79
C ASP A 56 -10.15 0.29 -2.98
N CYS A 57 -10.50 1.38 -3.66
CA CYS A 57 -9.67 1.96 -4.72
C CYS A 57 -8.25 2.28 -4.21
N ALA A 58 -8.13 2.94 -3.05
CA ALA A 58 -6.85 3.29 -2.47
C ALA A 58 -6.03 2.05 -2.07
N CYS A 59 -6.69 1.03 -1.50
CA CYS A 59 -6.04 -0.23 -1.13
C CYS A 59 -5.50 -0.97 -2.36
N LEU A 60 -6.33 -1.11 -3.39
CA LEU A 60 -5.94 -1.74 -4.65
C LEU A 60 -4.77 -0.99 -5.31
N ALA A 61 -4.86 0.34 -5.40
CA ALA A 61 -3.79 1.17 -5.96
C ALA A 61 -2.48 1.02 -5.16
N GLY A 62 -2.56 0.98 -3.83
CA GLY A 62 -1.39 0.76 -2.97
C GLY A 62 -0.69 -0.58 -3.22
N ILE A 63 -1.45 -1.66 -3.32
CA ILE A 63 -0.89 -3.01 -3.54
C ILE A 63 -0.31 -3.13 -4.94
N VAL A 64 -1.01 -2.64 -5.96
CA VAL A 64 -0.52 -2.65 -7.35
C VAL A 64 0.76 -1.82 -7.46
N ALA A 65 0.85 -0.67 -6.79
CA ALA A 65 2.06 0.14 -6.75
C ALA A 65 3.23 -0.64 -6.12
N LEU A 66 3.00 -1.34 -5.01
CA LEU A 66 4.02 -2.17 -4.35
C LEU A 66 4.45 -3.37 -5.21
N TRP A 67 3.52 -3.99 -5.95
CA TRP A 67 3.83 -5.08 -6.89
C TRP A 67 4.63 -4.60 -8.10
N HIS A 68 4.33 -3.42 -8.63
CA HIS A 68 5.03 -2.85 -9.78
C HIS A 68 6.39 -2.26 -9.39
N PHE A 69 6.56 -1.84 -8.13
CA PHE A 69 7.81 -1.27 -7.66
C PHE A 69 8.97 -2.27 -7.81
N ARG A 70 10.11 -1.75 -8.27
CA ARG A 70 11.36 -2.50 -8.45
C ARG A 70 12.47 -1.75 -7.74
N ARG A 71 13.15 -2.42 -6.81
CA ARG A 71 14.27 -1.85 -6.05
C ARG A 71 15.60 -2.16 -6.75
N PRO A 72 16.60 -1.28 -6.67
CA PRO A 72 17.93 -1.58 -7.18
C PRO A 72 18.58 -2.71 -6.36
N GLU A 73 19.46 -3.47 -7.02
CA GLU A 73 20.24 -4.50 -6.35
C GLU A 73 21.34 -3.86 -5.49
N VAL A 74 21.59 -4.48 -4.34
CA VAL A 74 22.59 -4.00 -3.37
C VAL A 74 23.52 -5.14 -3.04
N GLU A 75 24.82 -4.84 -3.08
CA GLU A 75 25.86 -5.74 -2.64
C GLU A 75 26.49 -5.20 -1.35
N VAL A 76 26.72 -6.10 -0.39
CA VAL A 76 27.32 -5.77 0.90
C VAL A 76 28.68 -6.45 0.96
N ILE A 77 29.75 -5.66 1.00
CA ILE A 77 31.13 -6.14 1.09
C ILE A 77 31.70 -5.65 2.42
N GLY A 78 31.70 -6.53 3.43
CA GLY A 78 32.04 -6.13 4.81
C GLY A 78 31.00 -5.16 5.37
N ASP A 79 31.43 -3.93 5.68
CA ASP A 79 30.56 -2.84 6.15
C ASP A 79 30.15 -1.85 5.04
N ASP A 80 30.69 -2.00 3.82
CA ASP A 80 30.37 -1.14 2.69
C ASP A 80 29.17 -1.66 1.90
N VAL A 81 28.26 -0.74 1.57
CA VAL A 81 27.04 -1.03 0.82
C VAL A 81 27.10 -0.34 -0.53
N ILE A 82 27.14 -1.15 -1.58
CA ILE A 82 27.19 -0.70 -2.99
C ILE A 82 25.80 -0.87 -3.59
N VAL A 83 25.19 0.24 -4.00
CA VAL A 83 23.91 0.23 -4.69
C VAL A 83 24.18 0.27 -6.20
N HIS A 84 23.77 -0.77 -6.92
CA HIS A 84 23.97 -0.83 -8.36
C HIS A 84 22.92 -0.02 -9.11
N SER A 85 23.35 0.59 -10.22
CA SER A 85 22.44 1.27 -11.13
C SER A 85 21.53 0.26 -11.85
N PRO A 86 20.27 0.62 -12.16
CA PRO A 86 19.37 -0.23 -12.96
C PRO A 86 19.90 -0.56 -14.36
N LEU A 87 20.90 0.18 -14.85
CA LEU A 87 21.57 -0.08 -16.12
C LEU A 87 22.62 -1.18 -16.03
N GLU A 88 23.20 -1.39 -14.84
CA GLU A 88 24.27 -2.36 -14.59
C GLU A 88 23.71 -3.71 -14.13
N ARG A 89 22.69 -3.68 -13.27
CA ARG A 89 21.99 -4.88 -12.77
C ARG A 89 20.48 -4.68 -12.84
N ALA A 90 19.78 -5.76 -13.16
CA ALA A 90 18.32 -5.74 -13.25
C ALA A 90 17.70 -5.49 -11.86
N PRO A 91 16.77 -4.53 -11.74
CA PRO A 91 16.17 -4.21 -10.46
C PRO A 91 15.23 -5.34 -10.00
N MET A 92 15.24 -5.62 -8.69
CA MET A 92 14.52 -6.73 -8.08
C MET A 92 13.10 -6.31 -7.65
N PRO A 93 12.10 -7.20 -7.76
CA PRO A 93 10.78 -6.96 -7.18
C PRO A 93 10.85 -6.88 -5.65
N LEU A 94 9.87 -6.21 -5.07
CA LEU A 94 9.64 -6.25 -3.64
C LEU A 94 9.11 -7.63 -3.23
N ALA A 95 9.60 -8.16 -2.12
CA ALA A 95 9.11 -9.41 -1.58
C ALA A 95 7.79 -9.19 -0.82
N ILE A 96 6.71 -9.75 -1.35
CA ILE A 96 5.35 -9.61 -0.84
C ILE A 96 4.83 -11.02 -0.56
N HIS A 97 4.49 -11.29 0.71
CA HIS A 97 4.01 -12.61 1.15
C HIS A 97 2.55 -12.84 0.73
N HIS A 98 1.72 -11.81 0.85
CA HIS A 98 0.31 -11.87 0.51
C HIS A 98 -0.20 -10.47 0.15
N SER A 99 -1.38 -10.43 -0.47
CA SER A 99 -1.96 -9.22 -1.03
C SER A 99 -3.36 -9.01 -0.47
N PRO A 100 -3.49 -8.23 0.62
CA PRO A 100 -4.76 -8.06 1.30
C PRO A 100 -5.66 -7.10 0.54
N PHE A 101 -6.83 -7.55 0.07
CA PHE A 101 -7.78 -6.69 -0.62
C PHE A 101 -8.86 -6.18 0.33
N CYS A 102 -9.28 -4.93 0.15
CA CYS A 102 -10.44 -4.37 0.85
C CYS A 102 -11.70 -4.54 0.00
N PHE A 103 -12.81 -4.84 0.67
CA PHE A 103 -14.15 -4.91 0.09
C PHE A 103 -15.11 -4.18 1.01
N THR A 104 -15.78 -3.17 0.49
CA THR A 104 -16.72 -2.32 1.21
C THR A 104 -18.15 -2.71 0.89
N PHE A 105 -18.93 -2.95 1.94
CA PHE A 105 -20.34 -3.31 1.86
C PHE A 105 -21.20 -2.18 2.45
N ALA A 106 -22.20 -1.74 1.70
CA ALA A 106 -23.21 -0.79 2.17
C ALA A 106 -24.43 -1.55 2.71
N PHE A 107 -24.86 -1.16 3.91
CA PHE A 107 -26.06 -1.69 4.56
C PHE A 107 -27.12 -0.58 4.62
N PHE A 108 -28.32 -0.88 4.14
CA PHE A 108 -29.44 0.06 4.16
C PHE A 108 -30.31 -0.18 5.40
N ALA A 109 -31.01 0.86 5.86
CA ALA A 109 -31.87 0.77 7.04
C ALA A 109 -33.14 -0.07 6.79
N ASP A 110 -33.55 -0.19 5.53
CA ASP A 110 -34.63 -1.07 5.12
C ASP A 110 -34.15 -2.53 5.10
N PRO A 111 -34.68 -3.41 5.98
CA PRO A 111 -34.25 -4.81 6.05
C PRO A 111 -34.60 -5.64 4.81
N GLU A 112 -35.49 -5.16 3.92
CA GLU A 112 -35.75 -5.84 2.65
C GLU A 112 -34.70 -5.52 1.56
N THR A 113 -33.91 -4.47 1.75
CA THR A 113 -32.87 -4.09 0.79
C THR A 113 -31.59 -4.91 1.05
N PRO A 114 -31.12 -5.73 0.08
CA PRO A 114 -29.92 -6.52 0.28
C PRO A 114 -28.68 -5.63 0.39
N PRO A 115 -27.62 -6.06 1.11
CA PRO A 115 -26.38 -5.32 1.17
C PRO A 115 -25.73 -5.25 -0.22
N ILE A 116 -25.23 -4.07 -0.58
CA ILE A 116 -24.56 -3.83 -1.87
C ILE A 116 -23.05 -3.85 -1.66
N LEU A 117 -22.34 -4.49 -2.57
CA LEU A 117 -20.88 -4.46 -2.66
C LEU A 117 -20.48 -3.32 -3.60
N ASP A 118 -19.45 -2.56 -3.22
CA ASP A 118 -18.92 -1.44 -4.01
C ASP A 118 -19.96 -0.33 -4.24
N PRO A 119 -20.41 0.37 -3.17
CA PRO A 119 -21.40 1.43 -3.29
C PRO A 119 -20.86 2.60 -4.12
N SER A 120 -21.63 3.03 -5.11
CA SER A 120 -21.37 4.28 -5.81
C SER A 120 -21.62 5.50 -4.91
N GLN A 121 -21.19 6.69 -5.32
CA GLN A 121 -21.40 7.92 -4.54
C GLN A 121 -22.88 8.18 -4.15
N LEU A 122 -23.84 7.69 -4.93
CA LEU A 122 -25.27 7.84 -4.65
C LEU A 122 -25.81 6.81 -3.64
N GLU A 123 -25.08 5.71 -3.45
CA GLU A 123 -25.47 4.55 -2.63
C GLU A 123 -24.71 4.49 -1.30
N GLN A 124 -23.86 5.50 -1.03
CA GLN A 124 -22.96 5.60 0.12
C GLN A 124 -23.57 6.33 1.31
#